data_AF-A0A1W5ZY12-F1
#
_entry.id   AF-A0A1W5ZY12-F1
#
_cell.length_a   1.000
_cell.length_b   1.000
_cell.length_c   1.000
_cell.angle_alpha   90.00
_cell.angle_beta   90.00
_cell.angle_gamma   90.00
#
_symmetry.space_group_name_H-M   'P 1'
#
loop_
_entity.id
_entity.type
_entity.pdbx_description
1 polymer ?
#
loop_
_entity_poly.entity_id
_entity_poly.type
_entity_poly.pdbx_seq_one_letter_code
_entity_poly.pdbx_strand_id
1 'polypeptide(L)' 'MSYYPKEEQETLYLYDATVKHWKVHSTFPPHIRKLLDYATVNNTEKDKEGRVILVVGNVDRNQVRLFKPRL' A
#
# COMPACT_ATOMS: atom_id res chain seq x y z
N MET A 1 2.66 -20.98 4.32
CA MET A 1 1.52 -20.07 4.12
C MET A 1 2.07 -18.67 4.02
N SER A 2 2.14 -18.12 2.81
CA SER A 2 2.63 -16.76 2.57
C SER A 2 1.45 -15.81 2.55
N TYR A 3 1.57 -14.66 3.22
CA TYR A 3 0.55 -13.63 3.50
C TYR A 3 -0.20 -13.78 4.82
N TYR A 4 -0.57 -12.63 5.39
CA TYR A 4 -1.41 -12.51 6.56
C TYR A 4 -2.78 -13.20 6.34
N PRO A 5 -3.43 -13.72 7.40
CA PRO A 5 -4.82 -14.16 7.35
C PRO A 5 -5.71 -13.09 6.72
N LYS A 6 -6.77 -13.51 6.03
CA LYS A 6 -7.62 -12.57 5.29
C LYS A 6 -8.28 -11.55 6.22
N GLU A 7 -8.58 -11.92 7.47
CA GLU A 7 -9.14 -11.01 8.47
C GLU A 7 -8.15 -9.93 8.94
N GLU A 8 -6.83 -10.18 8.80
CA GLU A 8 -5.75 -9.27 9.20
C GLU A 8 -5.21 -8.43 8.02
N GLN A 9 -5.62 -8.76 6.79
CA GLN A 9 -5.18 -8.03 5.61
C GLN A 9 -5.82 -6.65 5.55
N GLU A 10 -4.99 -5.62 5.41
CA GLU A 10 -5.45 -4.24 5.35
C GLU A 10 -4.69 -3.42 4.31
N THR A 11 -5.24 -2.25 4.01
CA THR A 11 -4.55 -1.22 3.28
C THR A 11 -4.97 0.13 3.82
N LEU A 12 -3.99 0.91 4.28
CA LEU A 12 -4.19 2.24 4.84
C LEU A 12 -3.49 3.26 3.95
N TYR A 13 -4.22 4.34 3.63
CA TYR A 13 -3.67 5.54 3.02
C TYR A 13 -3.89 6.71 3.99
N LEU A 14 -2.79 7.33 4.42
CA LEU A 14 -2.81 8.49 5.31
C LEU A 14 -2.22 9.69 4.57
N TYR A 15 -3.03 10.73 4.35
CA TYR A 15 -2.53 11.95 3.73
C TYR A 15 -1.70 12.77 4.72
N ASP A 16 -0.46 13.07 4.34
CA ASP A 16 0.41 13.97 5.10
C ASP A 16 0.40 15.37 4.46
N ALA A 17 -0.30 16.30 5.10
CA ALA A 17 -0.48 17.66 4.60
C ALA A 17 0.81 18.49 4.56
N THR A 18 1.84 18.12 5.34
CA THR A 18 3.10 18.87 5.43
C THR A 18 3.96 18.63 4.19
N VAL A 19 4.05 17.38 3.75
CA VAL A 19 4.82 16.96 2.56
C VAL A 19 3.96 16.79 1.31
N LYS A 20 2.63 16.87 1.43
CA LYS A 20 1.64 16.75 0.34
C LYS A 20 1.66 15.40 -0.38
N HIS A 21 2.00 14.34 0.33
CA HIS A 21 1.98 12.96 -0.17
C HIS A 21 1.07 12.08 0.68
N TRP A 22 0.66 10.95 0.11
CA TRP A 22 -0.02 9.90 0.84
C TRP A 22 1.02 8.90 1.34
N LYS A 23 1.00 8.62 2.64
CA LYS A 23 1.70 7.45 3.20
C LYS A 23 0.81 6.24 3.00
N VAL A 24 1.38 5.15 2.50
CA VAL A 24 0.66 3.89 2.28
C VAL A 24 1.27 2.77 3.10
N HIS A 25 0.40 1.96 3.67
CA HIS A 25 0.71 0.69 4.33
C HIS A 25 -0.22 -0.37 3.75
N SER A 26 0.31 -1.53 3.35
CA SER A 26 -0.53 -2.62 2.83
C SER A 26 0.06 -3.99 3.13
N THR A 27 -0.80 -4.87 3.65
CA THR A 27 -0.58 -6.32 3.76
C THR A 27 -1.45 -7.10 2.75
N PHE A 28 -2.28 -6.40 1.97
CA PHE A 28 -3.18 -7.00 0.98
C PHE A 28 -2.43 -7.33 -0.33
N PRO A 29 -2.31 -8.62 -0.74
CA PRO A 29 -1.41 -9.02 -1.83
C PRO A 29 -1.68 -8.36 -3.20
N PRO A 30 -2.93 -8.13 -3.61
CA PRO A 30 -3.22 -7.38 -4.84
C PRO A 30 -2.74 -5.91 -4.81
N HIS A 31 -2.81 -5.25 -3.64
CA HIS A 31 -2.32 -3.88 -3.50
C HIS A 31 -0.80 -3.83 -3.41
N ILE A 32 -0.17 -4.75 -2.67
CA ILE A 32 1.30 -4.89 -2.62
C ILE A 32 1.88 -4.93 -4.03
N ARG A 33 1.35 -5.79 -4.91
CA ARG A 33 1.82 -5.90 -6.29
C ARG A 33 1.81 -4.56 -7.03
N LYS A 34 0.72 -3.79 -6.91
CA LYS A 34 0.64 -2.45 -7.53
C LYS A 34 1.59 -1.44 -6.87
N LEU A 35 1.66 -1.45 -5.54
CA LEU A 35 2.46 -0.48 -4.80
C LEU A 35 3.95 -0.64 -5.05
N LEU A 36 4.43 -1.86 -5.28
CA LEU A 36 5.83 -2.10 -5.68
C LEU A 36 6.18 -1.45 -7.02
N ASP A 37 5.23 -1.34 -7.95
CA ASP A 37 5.46 -0.78 -9.28
C ASP A 37 5.28 0.75 -9.32
N TYR A 38 4.31 1.27 -8.55
CA TYR A 38 3.88 2.67 -8.68
C TYR A 38 4.29 3.55 -7.49
N ALA A 39 4.38 3.03 -6.27
CA ALA A 39 4.69 3.86 -5.11
C ALA A 39 6.20 4.04 -4.95
N THR A 40 6.60 5.12 -4.28
CA THR A 40 7.95 5.22 -3.73
C THR A 40 8.02 4.32 -2.51
N VAL A 41 8.63 3.15 -2.64
CA VAL A 41 8.72 2.15 -1.56
C VAL A 41 9.78 2.58 -0.55
N ASN A 42 9.37 2.70 0.71
CA ASN A 42 10.25 3.04 1.83
C ASN A 42 10.70 1.78 2.58
N ASN A 43 9.81 0.80 2.73
CA ASN A 43 10.10 -0.44 3.44
C ASN A 43 9.24 -1.59 2.90
N THR A 44 9.77 -2.81 2.99
CA THR A 44 9.04 -4.05 2.66
C THR A 44 9.37 -5.15 3.67
N GLU A 45 8.38 -5.94 4.06
CA GLU A 45 8.61 -7.19 4.80
C GLU A 45 8.48 -8.38 3.86
N LYS A 46 9.32 -9.39 4.04
CA LYS A 46 9.30 -10.64 3.28
C LYS A 46 9.07 -11.83 4.21
N ASP A 47 8.34 -12.82 3.70
CA ASP A 47 8.22 -14.10 4.39
C ASP A 47 9.50 -14.96 4.25
N LYS A 48 9.45 -16.17 4.83
CA LYS A 48 10.55 -17.15 4.77
C LYS A 48 10.84 -17.66 3.35
N GLU A 49 9.93 -17.47 2.40
CA GLU A 49 10.07 -17.85 0.99
C GLU A 49 10.52 -16.65 0.12
N GLY A 50 10.76 -15.49 0.73
CA GLY A 50 11.21 -14.27 0.05
C GLY A 50 10.09 -13.45 -0.61
N ARG A 51 8.82 -13.81 -0.39
CA ARG A 51 7.66 -13.08 -0.93
C ARG A 51 7.40 -11.83 -0.10
N VAL A 52 7.20 -10.69 -0.76
CA VAL A 52 6.83 -9.44 -0.07
C VAL A 52 5.42 -9.57 0.48
N ILE A 53 5.28 -9.50 1.80
CA ILE A 53 4.01 -9.65 2.54
C ILE A 53 3.50 -8.33 3.14
N LEU A 54 4.34 -7.29 3.16
CA LEU A 54 3.99 -5.95 3.62
C LEU A 54 4.77 -4.91 2.82
N VAL A 55 4.11 -3.81 2.46
CA VAL A 55 4.74 -2.64 1.82
C VAL A 55 4.38 -1.38 2.59
N VAL A 56 5.39 -0.54 2.85
CA VAL A 56 5.23 0.84 3.31
C VAL A 56 5.90 1.77 2.31
N GLY A 57 5.23 2.85 1.96
CA GLY A 57 5.77 3.81 1.00
C GLY A 57 5.03 5.13 0.98
N ASN A 58 5.35 5.93 -0.02
CA ASN A 58 4.70 7.19 -0.33
C ASN A 58 4.14 7.14 -1.75
N VAL A 59 2.96 7.72 -1.92
CA VAL A 59 2.26 7.88 -3.19
C VAL A 59 1.97 9.36 -3.42
N ASP A 60 2.25 9.82 -4.63
CA ASP A 60 2.00 11.19 -5.03
C ASP A 60 0.52 11.49 -5.20
N ARG A 61 0.17 12.78 -5.15
CA ARG A 61 -1.22 13.24 -5.32
C ARG A 61 -1.84 12.78 -6.64
N ASN A 62 -1.06 12.69 -7.72
CA ASN A 62 -1.54 12.24 -9.03
C ASN A 62 -1.76 10.71 -9.11
N GLN A 63 -1.27 9.94 -8.14
CA GLN A 63 -1.43 8.49 -8.08
C GLN A 63 -2.66 8.06 -7.28
N VAL A 64 -3.28 8.97 -6.54
CA VAL A 64 -4.48 8.71 -5.72
C VAL A 64 -5.65 9.54 -6.24
N ARG A 65 -6.74 8.85 -6.60
CA ARG A 65 -8.01 9.49 -6.99
C ARG A 65 -9.11 9.09 -6.03
N LEU A 66 -9.61 10.05 -5.25
CA LEU A 66 -10.88 9.91 -4.55
C LEU A 66 -12.00 10.08 -5.56
N PHE A 67 -12.81 9.04 -5.74
CA PHE A 67 -13.93 9.05 -6.67
C PHE A 67 -15.22 8.75 -5.92
N LYS A 68 -16.18 9.67 -6.03
CA LYS A 68 -17.56 9.47 -5.59
C LYS A 68 -18.45 9.45 -6.84
N PRO A 69 -18.97 8.29 -7.27
CA PRO A 69 -19.91 8.25 -8.38
C PRO A 69 -21.15 9.08 -8.03
N ARG A 70 -21.68 9.81 -9.01
CA ARG A 70 -23.01 10.41 -8.90
C ARG A 70 -24.03 9.31 -9.19
N LEU A 71 -25.01 9.15 -8.31
CA LEU A 71 -26.18 8.29 -8.52
C LEU A 71 -27.12 8.95 -9.53
#